data_AF-A0A814GGD8-F1
#
_entry.id   AF-A0A814GGD8-F1
#
_cell.length_a   1.000
_cell.length_b   1.000
_cell.length_c   1.000
_cell.angle_alpha   90.00
_cell.angle_beta   90.00
_cell.angle_gamma   90.00
#
_symmetry.space_group_name_H-M   'P 1'
#
loop_
_entity.id
_entity.type
_entity.pdbx_description
1 polymer ?
#
loop_
_entity_poly.entity_id
_entity_poly.type
_entity_poly.pdbx_seq_one_letter_code
_entity_poly.pdbx_strand_id
1 'polypeptide(L)' 'RILITRSEVDLVQIKEAFKRLINRDLERDVGSETSGDYKKLLLEILKDASQR' A
#
# COMPACT_ATOMS: atom_id res chain seq x y z
N ARG A 1 14.99 1.28 5.42
CA ARG A 1 14.68 1.22 3.97
C ARG A 1 14.26 -0.21 3.55
N ILE A 2 13.33 -0.82 4.29
CA ILE A 2 12.89 -2.21 4.05
C ILE A 2 11.73 -2.23 3.04
N LEU A 3 10.79 -1.29 3.16
CA LEU A 3 9.66 -1.14 2.23
C LEU A 3 10.09 -0.96 0.77
N ILE A 4 11.16 -0.22 0.50
CA ILE A 4 11.58 0.16 -0.86
C ILE A 4 12.41 -0.93 -1.55
N THR A 5 13.15 -1.76 -0.79
CA THR A 5 14.06 -2.78 -1.37
C THR A 5 13.40 -4.13 -1.63
N ARG A 6 12.17 -4.32 -1.13
CA ARG A 6 11.32 -5.51 -1.27
C ARG A 6 9.95 -5.19 -1.91
N SER A 7 9.78 -3.93 -2.33
CA SER A 7 8.51 -3.29 -2.68
C SER A 7 7.74 -3.93 -3.83
N GLU A 8 8.41 -4.58 -4.78
CA GLU A 8 7.73 -5.02 -6.01
C GLU A 8 7.04 -6.39 -5.85
N VAL A 9 7.63 -7.29 -5.05
CA VAL A 9 7.10 -8.65 -4.84
C VAL A 9 6.26 -8.73 -3.57
N ASP A 10 6.68 -8.02 -2.51
CA ASP A 10 6.05 -8.18 -1.19
C ASP A 10 4.83 -7.28 -1.01
N LEU A 11 4.64 -6.20 -1.80
CA LEU A 11 3.48 -5.31 -1.60
C LEU A 11 2.15 -6.00 -1.88
N VAL A 12 2.09 -6.88 -2.88
CA VAL A 12 0.88 -7.65 -3.19
C VAL A 12 0.55 -8.57 -2.03
N GLN A 13 1.55 -9.31 -1.53
CA GLN A 13 1.39 -10.18 -0.36
C GLN A 13 1.03 -9.40 0.90
N ILE A 14 1.60 -8.22 1.10
CA ILE A 14 1.28 -7.32 2.22
C ILE A 14 -0.14 -6.79 2.10
N LYS A 15 -0.59 -6.38 0.90
CA LYS A 15 -1.98 -5.96 0.65
C LYS A 15 -2.95 -7.09 0.98
N GLU A 16 -2.66 -8.30 0.51
CA GLU A 16 -3.50 -9.46 0.81
C GLU A 16 -3.47 -9.85 2.29
N ALA A 17 -2.30 -9.86 2.93
CA ALA A 17 -2.16 -10.16 4.35
C ALA A 17 -2.88 -9.11 5.21
N PHE A 18 -2.76 -7.83 4.85
CA PHE A 18 -3.47 -6.73 5.49
C PHE A 18 -4.99 -6.89 5.33
N LYS A 19 -5.46 -7.22 4.12
CA LYS A 19 -6.88 -7.51 3.88
C LYS A 19 -7.35 -8.72 4.67
N ARG A 20 -6.55 -9.78 4.78
CA ARG A 20 -6.87 -10.97 5.58
C ARG A 20 -6.90 -10.69 7.09
N LEU A 21 -5.99 -9.87 7.60
CA LEU A 21 -5.84 -9.59 9.02
C LEU A 21 -6.80 -8.51 9.53
N ILE A 22 -6.98 -7.44 8.76
CA ILE A 22 -7.71 -6.22 9.16
C ILE A 22 -9.10 -6.16 8.49
N ASN A 23 -9.33 -6.98 7.46
CA ASN A 23 -10.58 -6.98 6.67
C ASN A 23 -10.94 -5.59 6.12
N ARG A 24 -9.92 -4.78 5.84
CA ARG A 24 -10.00 -3.44 5.26
C ARG A 24 -9.01 -3.31 4.12
N ASP A 25 -9.34 -2.48 3.14
CA ASP A 25 -8.42 -2.19 2.04
C ASP A 25 -7.34 -1.20 2.50
N LEU A 26 -6.09 -1.61 2.33
CA LEU A 26 -4.91 -0.82 2.70
C LEU A 26 -4.93 0.59 2.07
N GLU A 27 -5.39 0.72 0.82
CA GLU A 27 -5.52 2.01 0.13
C GLU A 27 -6.52 2.95 0.81
N ARG A 28 -7.61 2.39 1.35
CA ARG A 28 -8.64 3.17 2.03
C ARG A 28 -8.13 3.70 3.37
N ASP A 29 -7.45 2.85 4.15
CA ASP A 29 -6.87 3.22 5.44
C ASP A 29 -5.73 4.24 5.25
N VAL A 30 -4.82 4.01 4.30
CA VAL A 30 -3.76 4.98 3.97
C VAL A 30 -4.40 6.30 3.52
N GLY A 31 -5.47 6.24 2.74
CA GLY A 31 -6.21 7.41 2.30
C GLY A 31 -6.92 8.19 3.40
N SER A 32 -7.32 7.54 4.51
CA SER A 32 -7.95 8.22 5.65
C SER A 32 -6.94 8.73 6.67
N GLU A 33 -5.84 8.01 6.88
CA GLU A 33 -4.84 8.33 7.91
C GLU A 33 -3.75 9.31 7.42
N THR A 34 -3.63 9.50 6.11
CA THR A 34 -2.64 10.41 5.52
C THR A 34 -3.29 11.54 4.74
N SER A 35 -2.57 12.65 4.58
CA SER A 35 -3.06 13.83 3.87
C SER A 35 -1.93 14.52 3.08
N GLY A 36 -2.31 15.44 2.17
CA GLY A 36 -1.37 16.16 1.31
C GLY A 36 -0.71 15.29 0.25
N ASP A 37 0.48 15.70 -0.20
CA ASP A 37 1.21 15.01 -1.26
C ASP A 37 1.82 13.68 -0.81
N TYR A 38 2.03 13.51 0.49
CA TYR A 38 2.47 12.25 1.08
C TYR A 38 1.42 11.14 0.86
N LYS A 39 0.14 11.45 1.05
CA LYS A 39 -0.96 10.53 0.70
C LYS A 39 -0.92 10.12 -0.77
N LYS A 40 -0.78 11.10 -1.67
CA LYS A 40 -0.78 10.84 -3.11
C LYS A 40 0.37 9.92 -3.50
N LEU A 41 1.57 10.18 -3.00
CA LEU A 41 2.75 9.34 -3.27
C LEU A 41 2.54 7.89 -2.80
N LEU A 42 2.03 7.70 -1.58
CA LEU A 42 1.77 6.35 -1.05
C LEU A 42 0.69 5.61 -1.84
N LEU A 43 -0.38 6.30 -2.24
CA LEU A 43 -1.43 5.70 -3.06
C LEU A 43 -0.92 5.33 -4.45
N GLU A 44 -0.10 6.15 -5.08
CA GLU A 44 0.49 5.83 -6.39
C GLU A 44 1.44 4.63 -6.31
N ILE A 45 2.25 4.52 -5.24
CA ILE A 45 3.08 3.33 -4.99
C ILE A 45 2.22 2.07 -4.82
N LEU A 46 1.10 2.18 -4.10
CA LEU A 46 0.16 1.06 -3.88
C LEU A 46 -0.59 0.64 -5.16
N LYS A 47 -0.81 1.58 -6.09
CA LYS A 47 -1.44 1.31 -7.38
C LYS A 47 -0.47 0.72 -8.40
N ASP A 48 0.75 1.27 -8.51
CA ASP A 48 1.80 0.77 -9.42
C ASP A 48 2.14 -0.69 -9.10
N ALA A 49 2.21 -1.05 -7.81
CA ALA A 49 2.43 -2.42 -7.36
C ALA A 49 1.27 -3.40 -7.64
N SER A 50 0.11 -2.91 -8.10
CA SER A 50 -1.06 -3.74 -8.45
C SER A 50 -1.27 -3.85 -9.97
N GLN A 51 -0.50 -3.12 -10.77
CA GLN A 51 -0.62 -3.06 -12.24
C GLN A 51 0.55 -3.75 -12.96
N ARG A 52 1.57 -4.23 -12.23
CA ARG A 52 2.70 -4.99 -12.76
C ARG A 52 2.60 -6.46 -12.43
#